data_AF-A0A378FSP1-F1
#
_entry.id   AF-A0A378FSP1-F1
#
_cell.length_a   1.000
_cell.length_b   1.000
_cell.length_c   1.000
_cell.angle_alpha   90.00
_cell.angle_beta   90.00
_cell.angle_gamma   90.00
#
_symmetry.space_group_name_H-M   'P 1'
#
loop_
_entity.id
_entity.type
_entity.pdbx_description
1 polymer ?
#
loop_
_entity_poly.entity_id
_entity_poly.type
_entity_poly.pdbx_seq_one_letter_code
_entity_poly.pdbx_strand_id
1 'polypeptide(L)'
;MERAIAAVGAENIATNQIELSPYLQNRKVVDWAREHGIHITSYMTLAYGKALKDDVIARIAAKHNATPAQVILAWAMARGTR
;
A
#
# COMPACT_ATOMS: atom_id res chain seq x y z
N MET A 1 -14.85 1.18 8.31
CA MET A 1 -14.87 2.45 7.57
C MET A 1 -16.26 3.03 7.40
N GLU A 2 -17.29 2.25 7.06
CA GLU A 2 -18.68 2.74 6.94
C GLU A 2 -19.16 3.57 8.14
N ARG A 3 -18.90 3.11 9.37
CA ARG A 3 -19.23 3.88 10.59
C ARG A 3 -18.50 5.22 10.68
N ALA A 4 -17.25 5.29 10.21
CA ALA A 4 -16.51 6.55 10.17
C ALA A 4 -17.09 7.50 9.12
N ILE A 5 -17.41 6.99 7.93
CA ILE A 5 -18.10 7.76 6.89
C ILE A 5 -19.44 8.29 7.42
N ALA A 6 -20.23 7.46 8.10
CA ALA A 6 -21.51 7.89 8.67
C ALA A 6 -21.35 8.95 9.77
N ALA A 7 -20.23 8.95 10.51
CA ALA A 7 -19.98 9.89 11.58
C ALA A 7 -19.42 11.24 11.10
N VAL A 8 -18.57 11.25 10.08
CA VAL A 8 -17.84 12.46 9.68
C VAL A 8 -17.94 12.81 8.19
N GLY A 9 -18.54 11.97 7.33
CA GLY A 9 -18.49 12.13 5.87
C GLY A 9 -17.17 11.63 5.27
N ALA A 10 -17.21 11.06 4.06
CA ALA A 10 -16.02 10.50 3.42
C ALA A 10 -15.01 11.58 3.02
N GLU A 11 -15.49 12.76 2.64
CA GLU A 11 -14.73 13.94 2.27
C GLU A 11 -13.87 14.50 3.42
N ASN A 12 -14.24 14.22 4.67
CA ASN A 12 -13.50 14.62 5.85
C ASN A 12 -12.48 13.57 6.31
N ILE A 13 -12.37 12.43 5.60
CA ILE A 13 -11.39 11.38 5.87
C ILE A 13 -10.19 11.59 4.94
N ALA A 14 -9.09 12.11 5.50
CA ALA A 14 -7.88 12.36 4.73
C ALA A 14 -7.24 11.07 4.16
N THR A 15 -7.23 9.99 4.95
CA THR A 15 -6.70 8.68 4.56
C THR A 15 -7.18 7.59 5.51
N ASN A 16 -7.16 6.34 5.04
CA ASN A 16 -7.26 5.14 5.86
C ASN A 16 -5.89 4.43 5.88
N GLN A 17 -5.21 4.47 7.02
CA GLN A 17 -3.90 3.85 7.20
C GLN A 17 -4.04 2.37 7.57
N ILE A 18 -3.51 1.47 6.75
CA ILE A 18 -3.62 0.01 6.93
C ILE A 18 -2.30 -0.71 6.64
N GLU A 19 -2.16 -1.95 7.14
CA GLU A 19 -1.01 -2.78 6.78
C GLU A 19 -1.13 -3.11 5.30
N LEU A 20 -0.09 -2.83 4.54
CA LEU A 20 -0.08 -3.18 3.13
C LEU A 20 1.36 -3.43 2.69
N SER A 21 1.61 -4.60 2.14
CA SER A 21 2.94 -5.01 1.67
C SER A 21 2.80 -5.95 0.47
N PRO A 22 3.90 -6.27 -0.26
CA PRO A 22 3.83 -7.23 -1.36
C PRO A 22 3.19 -8.58 -0.96
N TYR A 23 3.38 -8.98 0.30
CA TYR A 23 2.83 -10.22 0.87
C TYR A 23 1.43 -10.08 1.45
N LEU A 24 1.02 -8.87 1.86
CA LEU A 24 -0.32 -8.58 2.36
C LEU A 24 -0.90 -7.38 1.61
N GLN A 25 -1.51 -7.65 0.47
CA GLN A 25 -1.90 -6.59 -0.47
C GLN A 25 -3.24 -5.92 -0.15
N ASN A 26 -4.04 -6.50 0.76
CA ASN A 26 -5.36 -6.01 1.20
C ASN A 26 -6.26 -5.49 0.07
N ARG A 27 -6.30 -6.22 -1.07
CA ARG A 27 -6.95 -5.75 -2.31
C ARG A 27 -8.41 -5.31 -2.09
N LYS A 28 -9.21 -6.13 -1.40
CA LYS A 28 -10.61 -5.80 -1.09
C LYS A 28 -10.77 -4.46 -0.36
N VAL A 29 -9.89 -4.15 0.59
CA VAL A 29 -9.95 -2.90 1.35
C VAL A 29 -9.50 -1.72 0.49
N VAL A 30 -8.46 -1.90 -0.31
CA VAL A 30 -7.94 -0.87 -1.23
C VAL A 30 -8.97 -0.52 -2.30
N ASP A 31 -9.59 -1.54 -2.91
CA ASP A 31 -10.57 -1.37 -3.97
C ASP A 31 -11.83 -0.69 -3.41
N TRP A 32 -12.34 -1.16 -2.26
CA TRP A 32 -13.46 -0.52 -1.57
C TRP A 32 -13.17 0.94 -1.20
N ALA A 33 -12.00 1.23 -0.62
CA ALA A 33 -11.64 2.60 -0.25
C ALA A 33 -11.56 3.51 -1.49
N ARG A 34 -11.01 3.01 -2.60
CA ARG A 34 -10.95 3.72 -3.87
C ARG A 34 -12.36 4.03 -4.43
N GLU A 35 -13.27 3.07 -4.39
CA GLU A 35 -14.67 3.26 -4.81
C GLU A 35 -15.40 4.33 -3.99
N HIS A 36 -15.00 4.52 -2.73
CA HIS A 36 -15.57 5.51 -1.82
C HIS A 36 -14.76 6.81 -1.74
N GLY A 37 -13.76 7.01 -2.62
CA GLY A 37 -12.95 8.23 -2.68
C GLY A 37 -11.98 8.40 -1.50
N ILE A 38 -11.73 7.34 -0.71
CA ILE A 38 -10.85 7.36 0.45
C ILE A 38 -9.44 6.92 0.05
N HIS A 39 -8.45 7.77 0.32
CA HIS A 39 -7.04 7.44 0.12
C HIS A 39 -6.56 6.36 1.11
N ILE A 40 -5.60 5.54 0.67
CA ILE A 40 -4.92 4.56 1.53
C ILE A 40 -3.50 5.03 1.82
N THR A 41 -3.12 4.94 3.10
CA THR A 41 -1.72 5.07 3.53
C THR A 41 -1.19 3.72 3.96
N SER A 42 -0.08 3.29 3.38
CA SER A 42 0.50 1.99 3.67
C SER A 42 1.40 2.07 4.91
N TYR A 43 1.14 1.23 5.92
CA TYR A 43 2.11 0.97 7.00
C TYR A 43 2.72 -0.43 6.87
N MET A 44 3.92 -0.62 7.46
CA MET A 44 4.70 -1.88 7.37
C MET A 44 4.95 -2.34 5.92
N THR A 45 5.14 -1.39 5.01
CA THR A 45 5.28 -1.65 3.56
C THR A 45 6.41 -2.62 3.21
N LEU A 46 7.48 -2.63 4.00
CA LEU A 46 8.63 -3.52 3.83
C LEU A 46 8.47 -4.90 4.50
N ALA A 47 7.31 -5.20 5.09
CA ALA A 47 7.00 -6.46 5.77
C ALA A 47 8.06 -6.89 6.81
N TYR A 48 8.39 -6.01 7.77
CA TYR A 48 9.48 -6.23 8.73
C TYR A 48 10.84 -6.54 8.08
N GLY A 49 11.08 -6.02 6.87
CA GLY A 49 12.29 -6.26 6.10
C GLY A 49 12.35 -7.63 5.41
N LYS A 50 11.33 -8.48 5.56
CA LYS A 50 11.26 -9.78 4.86
C LYS A 50 11.20 -9.59 3.35
N ALA A 51 10.40 -8.62 2.88
CA ALA A 51 10.26 -8.33 1.45
C ALA A 51 11.56 -7.81 0.82
N LEU A 52 12.50 -7.27 1.61
CA LEU A 52 13.81 -6.84 1.11
C LEU A 52 14.71 -8.00 0.68
N LYS A 53 14.43 -9.21 1.19
CA LYS A 53 15.22 -10.43 0.94
C LYS A 53 14.55 -11.35 -0.09
N ASP A 54 13.49 -10.90 -0.73
CA ASP A 54 12.75 -11.68 -1.70
C ASP A 54 13.48 -11.73 -3.05
N ASP A 55 13.71 -12.93 -3.59
CA ASP A 55 14.44 -13.11 -4.84
C ASP A 55 13.73 -12.48 -6.05
N VAL A 56 12.40 -12.47 -6.07
CA VAL A 56 11.64 -11.83 -7.16
C VAL A 56 11.85 -10.32 -7.12
N ILE A 57 11.76 -9.74 -5.92
CA ILE A 57 11.97 -8.30 -5.72
C ILE A 57 13.43 -7.92 -6.03
N ALA A 58 14.40 -8.73 -5.58
CA ALA A 58 15.82 -8.52 -5.87
C ALA A 58 16.12 -8.54 -7.37
N ARG A 59 15.53 -9.48 -8.12
CA ARG A 59 15.68 -9.53 -9.59
C ARG A 59 15.07 -8.32 -10.30
N ILE A 60 13.90 -7.86 -9.84
CA ILE A 60 13.28 -6.63 -10.38
C ILE A 60 14.17 -5.42 -10.08
N ALA A 61 14.68 -5.32 -8.85
CA ALA A 61 15.57 -4.25 -8.43
C ALA A 61 16.83 -4.18 -9.30
N ALA A 62 17.47 -5.33 -9.56
CA ALA A 62 18.64 -5.43 -10.43
C ALA A 62 18.36 -4.98 -11.87
N LYS A 63 17.21 -5.38 -12.45
CA LYS A 63 16.80 -4.97 -13.81
C LYS A 63 16.65 -3.45 -13.95
N HIS A 64 16.29 -2.77 -12.87
CA HIS A 64 16.04 -1.33 -12.86
C HIS A 64 17.17 -0.51 -12.22
N ASN A 65 18.31 -1.12 -11.88
CA ASN A 65 19.40 -0.48 -11.14
C ASN A 65 18.90 0.25 -9.87
N ALA A 66 18.02 -0.42 -9.13
CA ALA A 66 17.35 0.09 -7.95
C ALA A 66 17.59 -0.84 -6.75
N THR A 67 17.17 -0.40 -5.56
CA THR A 67 17.15 -1.23 -4.35
C THR A 67 15.81 -1.98 -4.21
N PRO A 68 15.76 -3.12 -3.51
CA PRO A 68 14.50 -3.79 -3.17
C PRO A 68 13.48 -2.85 -2.50
N ALA A 69 13.95 -1.95 -1.63
CA ALA A 69 13.09 -0.95 -0.98
C ALA A 69 12.45 0.00 -2.00
N GLN A 70 13.21 0.51 -2.97
CA GLN A 70 12.66 1.37 -4.04
C GLN A 70 11.61 0.64 -4.87
N VAL A 71 11.84 -0.63 -5.20
CA VAL A 71 10.86 -1.44 -5.93
C VAL A 71 9.58 -1.63 -5.12
N ILE A 72 9.68 -1.92 -3.83
CA ILE A 72 8.52 -2.11 -2.95
C ILE A 72 7.73 -0.80 -2.80
N LEU A 73 8.41 0.33 -2.62
CA LEU A 73 7.76 1.65 -2.55
C LEU A 73 7.10 2.02 -3.87
N ALA A 74 7.77 1.79 -5.01
CA ALA A 74 7.19 2.02 -6.33
C ALA A 74 5.95 1.14 -6.57
N TRP A 75 6.00 -0.12 -6.14
CA TRP A 75 4.84 -1.02 -6.17
C TRP A 75 3.67 -0.48 -5.35
N ALA A 76 3.92 -0.01 -4.12
CA ALA A 76 2.87 0.55 -3.26
C ALA A 76 2.25 1.80 -3.90
N MET A 77 3.08 2.74 -4.36
CA MET A 77 2.64 3.96 -5.06
C MET A 77 1.80 3.66 -6.30
N ALA A 78 2.20 2.68 -7.11
CA ALA A 78 1.45 2.27 -8.31
C ALA A 78 0.05 1.71 -7.98
N ARG A 79 -0.16 1.21 -6.75
CA ARG A 79 -1.47 0.75 -6.29
C ARG A 79 -2.33 1.86 -5.71
N GLY A 80 -1.89 3.12 -5.80
CA GLY A 80 -2.61 4.29 -5.31
C GLY A 80 -2.50 4.47 -3.80
N THR A 81 -1.54 3.81 -3.16
CA THR A 81 -1.24 4.05 -1.74
C THR A 81 -0.13 5.07 -1.64
N ARG A 82 -0.22 5.97 -0.66
CA ARG A 82 0.87 6.88 -0.30
C ARG A 82 1.65 6.35 0.90
#